data_AF-A0A4Z1C881-F1
#
_entry.id   AF-A0A4Z1C881-F1
#
_cell.length_a   1.000
_cell.length_b   1.000
_cell.length_c   1.000
_cell.angle_alpha   90.00
_cell.angle_beta   90.00
_cell.angle_gamma   90.00
#
_symmetry.space_group_name_H-M   'P 1'
#
loop_
_entity.id
_entity.type
_entity.pdbx_description
1 polymer ?
#
loop_
_entity_poly.entity_id
_entity_poly.type
_entity_poly.pdbx_seq_one_letter_code
_entity_poly.pdbx_strand_id
1 'polypeptide(L)'
;MTRLQGTEIVTAAQMRAIESAAMGSGAVSGLQLMTRAGAEVVGQIRLRWPRPGRVAVLCGPGANGGDGFVIARLLAGVGWRVRVLAADPITKRR
;
A
#
# COMPACT_ATOMS: atom_id res chain seq x y z
N MET A 1 9.58 -13.68 18.36
CA MET A 1 9.19 -13.91 16.96
C MET A 1 8.28 -15.12 16.94
N THR A 2 7.02 -14.98 16.53
CA THR A 2 6.06 -16.09 16.50
C THR A 2 5.91 -16.57 15.07
N ARG A 3 6.22 -17.84 14.83
CA ARG A 3 6.15 -18.47 13.51
C ARG A 3 4.73 -18.98 13.29
N LEU A 4 3.97 -18.37 12.37
CA LEU A 4 2.84 -19.06 11.75
C LEU A 4 3.43 -19.93 10.64
N GLN A 5 2.97 -21.16 10.48
CA GLN A 5 3.58 -22.17 9.60
C GLN A 5 4.03 -21.58 8.24
N GLY A 6 5.34 -21.56 7.98
CA GLY A 6 5.96 -21.13 6.72
C GLY A 6 6.24 -19.63 6.54
N THR A 7 5.68 -18.73 7.36
CA THR A 7 5.89 -17.27 7.22
C THR A 7 6.35 -16.64 8.53
N GLU A 8 7.46 -15.90 8.49
CA GLU A 8 7.95 -15.14 9.62
C GLU A 8 7.07 -13.91 9.87
N ILE A 9 6.50 -13.78 11.07
CA ILE A 9 5.84 -12.54 11.48
C ILE A 9 6.88 -11.59 12.04
N VAL A 10 7.03 -10.45 11.37
CA VAL A 10 7.90 -9.35 11.80
C VAL A 10 7.10 -8.24 12.47
N THR A 11 7.73 -7.54 13.40
CA THR A 11 7.16 -6.32 13.99
C THR A 11 7.17 -5.18 12.97
N ALA A 12 6.34 -4.15 13.19
CA ALA A 12 6.35 -2.96 12.35
C ALA A 12 7.73 -2.27 12.30
N ALA A 13 8.51 -2.33 13.39
CA ALA A 13 9.87 -1.79 13.40
C ALA A 13 10.82 -2.60 12.51
N GLN A 14 10.72 -3.94 12.57
CA GLN A 14 11.50 -4.83 11.70
C GLN A 14 11.12 -4.66 10.22
N MET A 15 9.83 -4.56 9.89
CA MET A 15 9.39 -4.34 8.51
C MET A 15 9.98 -3.03 7.93
N ARG A 16 9.91 -1.93 8.68
CA ARG A 16 10.53 -0.66 8.28
C ARG A 16 12.04 -0.76 8.09
N ALA A 17 12.73 -1.52 8.95
CA ALA A 17 14.16 -1.73 8.84
C ALA A 17 14.50 -2.53 7.56
N ILE A 18 13.72 -3.56 7.24
CA ILE A 18 13.86 -4.37 6.02
C ILE A 18 13.67 -3.49 4.77
N GLU A 19 12.59 -2.70 4.72
CA GLU A 19 12.31 -1.79 3.60
C GLU A 19 13.41 -0.74 3.43
N SER A 20 13.84 -0.14 4.54
CA SER A 20 14.90 0.86 4.56
C SER A 20 16.23 0.29 4.05
N ALA A 21 16.61 -0.92 4.49
CA ALA A 21 17.81 -1.58 4.02
C ALA A 21 17.73 -1.93 2.52
N ALA A 22 16.58 -2.41 2.04
CA ALA A 22 16.37 -2.72 0.64
C ALA A 22 16.42 -1.47 -0.27
N MET A 23 15.88 -0.35 0.20
CA MET A 23 15.99 0.93 -0.51
C MET A 23 17.41 1.50 -0.44
N GLY A 24 18.06 1.41 0.72
CA GLY A 24 19.43 1.88 0.93
C GLY A 24 20.48 1.13 0.12
N SER A 25 20.24 -0.13 -0.23
CA SER A 25 21.11 -0.91 -1.11
C SER A 25 20.96 -0.55 -2.60
N GLY A 26 19.94 0.24 -2.96
CA GLY A 26 19.63 0.57 -4.36
C GLY A 26 18.94 -0.56 -5.15
N ALA A 27 18.68 -1.72 -4.54
CA ALA A 27 18.07 -2.87 -5.20
C ALA A 27 16.59 -2.63 -5.58
N VAL A 28 15.90 -1.76 -4.85
CA VAL A 28 14.51 -1.40 -5.10
C VAL A 28 14.22 0.02 -4.63
N SER A 29 13.40 0.77 -5.36
CA SER A 29 12.91 2.08 -4.91
C SER A 29 11.64 1.95 -4.07
N GLY A 30 11.37 2.96 -3.23
CA GLY A 30 10.10 3.02 -2.49
C GLY A 30 8.88 2.97 -3.42
N LEU A 31 8.94 3.62 -4.58
CA LEU A 31 7.87 3.56 -5.58
C LEU A 31 7.65 2.15 -6.13
N GLN A 32 8.72 1.38 -6.37
CA GLN A 32 8.61 -0.01 -6.82
C GLN A 32 7.97 -0.89 -5.74
N LEU A 33 8.33 -0.71 -4.46
CA LEU A 33 7.70 -1.42 -3.35
C LEU A 33 6.20 -1.10 -3.28
N MET A 34 5.83 0.19 -3.27
CA MET A 34 4.43 0.62 -3.23
C MET A 34 3.63 0.11 -4.43
N THR A 35 4.24 0.13 -5.63
CA THR A 35 3.60 -0.37 -6.85
C THR A 35 3.30 -1.86 -6.77
N ARG A 36 4.23 -2.66 -6.24
CA ARG A 36 4.04 -4.11 -6.05
C ARG A 36 2.96 -4.37 -5.01
N ALA A 37 3.01 -3.70 -3.86
CA ALA A 37 2.01 -3.84 -2.81
C ALA A 37 0.61 -3.48 -3.31
N GLY A 38 0.47 -2.32 -3.97
CA GLY A 38 -0.80 -1.87 -4.52
C GLY A 38 -1.36 -2.80 -5.60
N ALA A 39 -0.51 -3.36 -6.46
CA ALA A 39 -0.94 -4.31 -7.50
C ALA A 39 -1.54 -5.59 -6.90
N GLU A 40 -0.91 -6.13 -5.85
CA GLU A 40 -1.44 -7.32 -5.16
C GLU A 40 -2.79 -7.03 -4.51
N VAL A 41 -2.92 -5.88 -3.83
CA VAL A 41 -4.20 -5.45 -3.24
C VAL A 41 -5.30 -5.33 -4.32
N VAL A 42 -4.99 -4.74 -5.48
CA VAL A 42 -5.94 -4.68 -6.60
C VAL A 42 -6.30 -6.05 -7.14
N GLY A 43 -5.34 -6.97 -7.20
CA GLY A 43 -5.57 -8.38 -7.55
C GLY A 43 -6.62 -9.01 -6.64
N GLN A 44 -6.43 -8.89 -5.31
CA GLN A 44 -7.35 -9.41 -4.32
C GLN A 44 -8.75 -8.75 -4.39
N ILE A 45 -8.81 -7.43 -4.60
CA ILE A 45 -10.08 -6.71 -4.81
C ILE A 45 -10.82 -7.27 -6.03
N ARG A 46 -10.13 -7.52 -7.15
CA ARG A 46 -10.75 -8.05 -8.37
C ARG A 46 -11.21 -9.50 -8.22
N LEU A 47 -10.49 -10.31 -7.44
CA LEU A 47 -10.91 -11.68 -7.10
C LEU A 47 -12.19 -11.66 -6.26
N ARG A 48 -12.27 -10.76 -5.29
CA ARG A 48 -13.43 -10.64 -4.40
C ARG A 48 -14.63 -9.95 -5.05
N TRP A 49 -14.39 -8.96 -5.90
CA TRP A 49 -15.38 -8.20 -6.65
C TRP A 49 -15.02 -8.16 -8.14
N PRO A 50 -15.46 -9.17 -8.92
CA PRO A 50 -15.06 -9.32 -10.34
C PRO A 50 -15.57 -8.21 -11.27
N ARG A 51 -16.65 -7.51 -10.89
CA ARG A 51 -17.22 -6.42 -11.68
C ARG A 51 -16.85 -5.07 -11.05
N PRO A 52 -16.27 -4.13 -11.82
CA PRO A 52 -15.96 -2.80 -11.32
C PRO A 52 -17.21 -2.07 -10.81
N GLY A 53 -17.05 -1.40 -9.67
CA GLY A 53 -18.11 -0.62 -9.03
C GLY A 53 -17.63 0.77 -8.62
N ARG A 54 -18.09 1.23 -7.46
CA ARG A 54 -17.59 2.44 -6.81
C ARG A 54 -16.70 2.05 -5.65
N VAL A 55 -15.61 2.77 -5.44
CA VAL A 55 -14.69 2.55 -4.32
C VAL A 55 -14.25 3.88 -3.74
N ALA A 56 -14.21 3.95 -2.41
CA ALA A 56 -13.57 5.03 -1.68
C ALA A 56 -12.22 4.55 -1.16
N VAL A 57 -11.14 5.27 -1.44
CA VAL A 57 -9.80 4.98 -0.94
C VAL A 57 -9.41 6.06 0.07
N LEU A 58 -9.16 5.63 1.31
CA LEU A 58 -8.79 6.51 2.42
C LEU A 58 -7.26 6.51 2.56
N CYS A 59 -6.62 7.61 2.18
CA CYS A 59 -5.16 7.73 2.22
C CYS A 59 -4.73 8.57 3.44
N GLY A 60 -3.97 7.95 4.37
CA GLY A 60 -3.29 8.69 5.43
C GLY A 60 -2.03 9.43 4.93
N PRO A 61 -1.35 10.21 5.78
CA PRO A 61 -0.16 10.97 5.36
C PRO A 61 1.16 10.15 5.34
N GLY A 62 1.11 8.86 5.68
CA GLY A 62 2.29 7.98 5.75
C GLY A 62 2.51 7.14 4.49
N ALA A 63 3.46 6.20 4.56
CA ALA A 63 3.80 5.30 3.45
C ALA A 63 2.58 4.54 2.90
N ASN A 64 1.72 4.01 3.77
CA ASN A 64 0.48 3.33 3.38
C ASN A 64 -0.50 4.26 2.64
N GLY A 65 -0.41 5.58 2.86
CA GLY A 65 -1.14 6.56 2.08
C GLY A 65 -0.70 6.57 0.61
N GLY A 66 0.61 6.48 0.39
CA GLY A 66 1.22 6.28 -0.92
C GLY A 66 0.69 5.03 -1.61
N ASP A 67 0.63 3.90 -0.91
CA ASP A 67 0.01 2.67 -1.42
C ASP A 67 -1.46 2.89 -1.81
N GLY A 68 -2.21 3.62 -1.00
CA GLY A 68 -3.59 4.01 -1.30
C GLY A 68 -3.71 4.76 -2.63
N PHE A 69 -2.82 5.71 -2.93
CA PHE A 69 -2.82 6.40 -4.22
C PHE A 69 -2.47 5.47 -5.39
N VAL A 70 -1.54 4.53 -5.21
CA VAL A 70 -1.24 3.51 -6.21
C VAL A 70 -2.47 2.64 -6.47
N ILE A 71 -3.12 2.14 -5.42
CA ILE A 71 -4.34 1.32 -5.52
C ILE A 71 -5.45 2.09 -6.23
N ALA A 72 -5.67 3.35 -5.86
CA ALA A 72 -6.65 4.23 -6.50
C ALA A 72 -6.39 4.35 -8.01
N ARG A 73 -5.14 4.61 -8.41
CA ARG A 73 -4.75 4.70 -9.82
C ARG A 73 -5.00 3.39 -10.56
N LEU A 74 -4.60 2.26 -9.97
CA LEU A 74 -4.73 0.95 -10.60
C LEU A 74 -6.20 0.53 -10.75
N LEU A 75 -7.04 0.75 -9.72
CA LEU A 75 -8.49 0.48 -9.78
C LEU A 75 -9.19 1.33 -10.84
N ALA A 76 -8.85 2.62 -10.94
CA ALA A 76 -9.37 3.50 -11.98
C ALA A 76 -9.00 2.98 -13.38
N GLY A 77 -7.76 2.50 -13.56
CA GLY A 77 -7.28 1.90 -14.80
C GLY A 77 -8.02 0.62 -15.22
N VAL A 78 -8.69 -0.07 -14.29
CA VAL A 78 -9.52 -1.26 -14.56
C VAL A 78 -11.03 -1.00 -14.41
N GLY A 79 -11.44 0.27 -14.58
CA GLY A 79 -12.84 0.65 -14.76
C GLY A 79 -13.64 0.94 -13.48
N TRP A 80 -12.99 1.01 -12.31
CA TRP A 80 -13.68 1.42 -11.08
C TRP A 80 -13.90 2.93 -11.05
N ARG A 81 -15.04 3.36 -10.48
CA ARG A 81 -15.26 4.76 -10.12
C ARG A 81 -14.65 5.02 -8.75
N VAL A 82 -13.45 5.59 -8.75
CA VAL A 82 -12.64 5.81 -7.55
C VAL A 82 -12.89 7.20 -6.97
N ARG A 83 -13.11 7.27 -5.66
CA ARG A 83 -13.04 8.50 -4.87
C ARG A 83 -11.90 8.40 -3.87
N VAL A 84 -10.96 9.34 -3.89
CA VAL A 84 -9.88 9.40 -2.91
C VAL A 84 -10.23 10.42 -1.83
N LEU A 85 -10.04 10.04 -0.57
CA LEU A 85 -10.10 10.92 0.58
C LEU A 85 -8.72 10.88 1.23
N ALA A 86 -7.96 11.96 1.12
CA ALA A 86 -6.63 12.07 1.69
C ALA A 86 -6.68 12.90 2.97
N ALA A 87 -6.07 12.41 4.04
CA ALA A 87 -5.79 13.21 5.22
C ALA A 87 -4.56 14.08 4.95
N ASP A 88 -4.67 15.38 5.21
CA ASP A 88 -3.53 16.29 5.25
C ASP A 88 -2.51 15.78 6.27
N PRO A 89 -1.18 15.96 6.08
CA PRO A 89 -0.24 15.69 7.14
C PRO A 89 -0.69 16.49 8.35
N ILE A 90 -0.96 15.82 9.47
CA ILE A 90 -1.06 16.52 10.75
C ILE A 90 0.32 17.13 10.94
N THR A 91 0.48 18.41 10.62
CA THR A 91 1.61 19.21 11.06
C THR A 91 1.63 18.98 12.57
N LYS A 92 2.63 18.24 13.06
CA LYS A 92 2.82 18.06 14.50
C LYS A 92 2.96 19.46 15.06
N ARG A 93 1.88 20.03 15.62
CA ARG A 93 1.99 21.19 16.51
C ARG A 93 2.87 20.67 17.65
N ARG A 94 4.10 21.19 17.68
CA ARG A 94 5.00 21.03 18.82
C ARG A 94 4.33 21.56 20.07
#